data_AF-A0A1Z4EGE5-F1
#
_entry.id   AF-A0A1Z4EGE5-F1
#
_cell.length_a   1.000
_cell.length_b   1.000
_cell.length_c   1.000
_cell.angle_alpha   90.00
_cell.angle_beta   90.00
_cell.angle_gamma   90.00
#
_symmetry.space_group_name_H-M   'P 1'
#
loop_
_entity.id
_entity.type
_entity.pdbx_description
1 polymer ?
#
loop_
_entity_poly.entity_id
_entity_poly.type
_entity_poly.pdbx_seq_one_letter_code
_entity_poly.pdbx_strand_id
1 'polypeptide(L)'
;MGWVCELGLAAGISAAVIAFCPTAAADPGSPSYQQGKQAIDEQIQQYHVQLNPGTDLGQYCQRVLQSDLKSGKIARVDSPPDFIAGCQDEGHALLGS
;
A
#
# COMPACT_ATOMS: atom_id res chain seq x y z
N MET A 1 -0.40 -13.13 -22.86
CA MET A 1 -1.09 -11.83 -22.69
C MET A 1 -0.20 -10.91 -21.88
N GLY A 2 0.75 -10.25 -22.54
CA GLY A 2 1.56 -9.19 -21.95
C GLY A 2 0.87 -7.86 -22.18
N TRP A 3 0.72 -7.05 -21.15
CA TRP A 3 0.22 -5.69 -21.28
C TRP A 3 1.31 -4.84 -21.92
N VAL A 4 1.12 -4.51 -23.18
CA VAL A 4 1.96 -3.57 -23.93
C VAL A 4 1.46 -2.16 -23.64
N CYS A 5 2.29 -1.35 -22.98
CA CYS A 5 2.15 0.10 -22.98
C CYS A 5 2.50 0.60 -24.38
N GLU A 6 1.49 0.69 -25.24
CA GLU A 6 1.58 1.26 -26.57
C GLU A 6 1.80 2.78 -26.45
N LEU A 7 3.06 3.21 -26.38
CA LEU A 7 3.47 4.61 -26.53
C LEU A 7 3.76 4.86 -28.01
N GLY A 8 2.72 5.30 -28.73
CA GLY A 8 2.86 5.84 -30.07
C GLY A 8 3.53 7.22 -30.05
N LEU A 9 4.58 7.34 -30.88
CA LEU A 9 5.18 8.57 -31.44
C LEU A 9 5.71 9.64 -30.46
N ALA A 10 7.03 9.83 -30.44
CA ALA A 10 7.72 10.83 -31.26
C ALA A 10 9.19 11.02 -30.80
N ALA A 11 10.03 11.34 -31.78
CA ALA A 11 11.47 11.49 -31.66
C ALA A 11 11.93 12.62 -30.72
N GLY A 12 13.10 12.43 -30.11
CA GLY A 12 14.00 13.55 -29.83
C GLY A 12 14.59 13.61 -28.42
N ILE A 13 15.91 13.40 -28.38
CA ILE A 13 16.88 14.04 -27.46
C ILE A 13 16.90 13.53 -26.01
N SER A 14 18.07 13.02 -25.65
CA SER A 14 18.50 12.59 -24.32
C SER A 14 18.15 13.59 -23.21
N ALA A 15 17.30 13.18 -22.29
CA ALA A 15 17.30 13.59 -20.90
C ALA A 15 16.67 12.44 -20.12
N ALA A 16 17.29 12.03 -19.01
CA ALA A 16 16.79 10.99 -18.15
C ALA A 16 15.37 11.33 -17.67
N VAL A 17 14.36 10.80 -18.37
CA VAL A 17 13.00 10.77 -17.86
C VAL A 17 13.01 9.69 -16.81
N ILE A 18 13.12 10.13 -15.56
CA ILE A 18 12.72 9.35 -14.40
C ILE A 18 11.38 8.75 -14.78
N ALA A 19 11.37 7.43 -14.98
CA ALA A 19 10.15 6.67 -15.14
C ALA A 19 9.38 6.82 -13.83
N PHE A 20 8.56 7.87 -13.75
CA PHE A 20 7.38 7.87 -12.92
C PHE A 20 6.49 6.77 -13.52
N CYS A 21 6.80 5.51 -13.17
CA CYS A 21 5.71 4.57 -12.97
C CYS A 21 4.75 5.34 -12.07
N PRO A 22 3.48 5.53 -12.47
CA PRO A 22 2.52 5.96 -11.49
C PRO A 22 2.68 4.93 -10.38
N THR A 23 3.03 5.37 -9.16
CA THR A 23 2.53 4.69 -7.97
C THR A 23 1.09 4.41 -8.36
N ALA A 24 0.76 3.15 -8.64
CA ALA A 24 -0.57 2.76 -9.03
C ALA A 24 -1.45 3.42 -7.97
N ALA A 25 -2.15 4.48 -8.39
CA ALA A 25 -2.75 5.40 -7.44
C ALA A 25 -3.73 4.52 -6.69
N ALA A 26 -3.41 4.23 -5.43
CA ALA A 26 -4.15 3.23 -4.71
C ALA A 26 -5.60 3.68 -4.72
N ASP A 27 -6.49 2.84 -5.21
CA ASP A 27 -7.89 3.16 -5.37
C ASP A 27 -8.52 3.13 -3.96
N PRO A 28 -8.86 4.30 -3.39
CA PRO A 28 -9.37 4.37 -2.03
C PRO A 28 -10.78 3.76 -1.90
N GLY A 29 -11.45 3.50 -3.04
CA GLY A 29 -12.72 2.80 -3.13
C GLY A 29 -12.58 1.28 -3.21
N SER A 30 -11.36 0.76 -3.37
CA SER A 30 -11.14 -0.69 -3.45
C SER A 30 -11.34 -1.37 -2.08
N PRO A 31 -11.86 -2.62 -2.06
CA PRO A 31 -12.00 -3.38 -0.82
C PRO A 31 -10.65 -3.65 -0.16
N SER A 32 -9.58 -3.82 -0.96
CA SER A 32 -8.21 -4.03 -0.48
C SER A 32 -7.71 -2.82 0.33
N TYR A 33 -8.01 -1.59 -0.10
CA TYR A 33 -7.65 -0.37 0.63
C TYR A 33 -8.32 -0.31 2.01
N GLN A 34 -9.63 -0.56 2.06
CA GLN A 34 -10.38 -0.60 3.32
C GLN A 34 -9.88 -1.72 4.26
N GLN A 35 -9.54 -2.89 3.71
CA GLN A 35 -8.91 -3.97 4.48
C GLN A 35 -7.57 -3.52 5.10
N GLY A 36 -6.76 -2.76 4.36
CA GLY A 36 -5.51 -2.20 4.85
C GLY A 36 -5.70 -1.29 6.05
N LYS A 37 -6.70 -0.39 5.98
CA LYS A 37 -7.08 0.49 7.09
C LYS A 37 -7.48 -0.29 8.34
N GLN A 38 -8.35 -1.29 8.17
CA GLN A 38 -8.81 -2.11 9.29
C GLN A 38 -7.69 -2.94 9.91
N ALA A 39 -6.80 -3.49 9.10
CA ALA A 39 -5.70 -4.32 9.59
C ALA A 39 -4.79 -3.56 10.56
N ILE A 40 -4.43 -2.31 10.25
CA ILE A 40 -3.60 -1.51 11.16
C ILE A 40 -4.35 -1.04 12.41
N ASP A 41 -5.61 -0.65 12.29
CA ASP A 41 -6.46 -0.32 13.44
C ASP A 41 -6.56 -1.51 14.40
N GLU A 42 -6.80 -2.72 13.88
CA GLU A 42 -6.80 -3.94 14.69
C GLU A 42 -5.42 -4.26 15.29
N GLN A 43 -4.32 -3.97 14.59
CA GLN A 43 -2.98 -4.15 15.17
C GLN A 43 -2.75 -3.22 16.36
N ILE A 44 -3.20 -1.97 16.29
CA ILE A 44 -3.08 -1.04 17.43
C ILE A 44 -4.05 -1.43 18.54
N GLN A 45 -5.31 -1.72 18.23
CA GLN A 45 -6.32 -2.02 19.25
C GLN A 45 -6.12 -3.40 19.90
N GLN A 46 -5.84 -4.43 19.11
CA GLN A 46 -5.71 -5.81 19.64
C GLN A 46 -4.32 -6.12 20.16
N TYR A 47 -3.27 -5.63 19.49
CA TYR A 47 -1.88 -5.94 19.85
C TYR A 47 -1.17 -4.77 20.55
N HIS A 48 -1.87 -3.67 20.84
CA HIS A 48 -1.32 -2.49 21.51
C HIS A 48 -0.02 -1.99 20.87
N VAL A 49 0.09 -2.12 19.54
CA VAL A 49 1.27 -1.67 18.81
C VAL A 49 1.27 -0.14 18.81
N GLN A 50 2.28 0.45 19.45
CA GLN A 50 2.54 1.88 19.31
C GLN A 50 3.29 2.11 17.99
N LEU A 51 2.63 2.80 17.07
CA LEU A 51 3.31 3.37 15.91
C LEU A 51 4.12 4.58 16.40
N ASN A 52 5.39 4.65 16.01
CA ASN A 52 6.23 5.81 16.25
C ASN A 52 6.36 6.63 14.96
N PRO A 53 6.61 7.95 15.04
CA PRO A 53 6.81 8.79 13.86
C PRO A 53 8.06 8.41 13.04
N GLY A 54 8.98 7.62 13.61
CA GLY A 54 10.11 7.01 12.90
C GLY A 54 9.83 5.61 12.34
N THR A 55 8.61 5.08 12.51
CA THR A 55 8.24 3.77 11.98
C THR A 55 8.05 3.87 10.48
N ASP A 56 8.77 3.02 9.74
CA ASP A 56 8.57 2.87 8.30
C ASP A 56 7.23 2.17 8.04
N LEU A 57 6.17 2.96 7.83
CA LEU A 57 4.81 2.45 7.64
C LEU A 57 4.70 1.55 6.41
N GLY A 58 5.53 1.75 5.38
CA GLY A 58 5.58 0.86 4.22
C GLY A 58 6.01 -0.56 4.58
N GLN A 59 7.16 -0.69 5.24
CA GLN A 59 7.67 -1.97 5.73
C GLN A 59 6.78 -2.59 6.81
N TYR A 60 6.17 -1.76 7.66
CA TYR A 60 5.24 -2.21 8.69
C TYR A 60 3.97 -2.79 8.06
N CYS A 61 3.30 -2.05 7.19
CA CYS A 61 2.09 -2.48 6.50
C CYS A 61 2.31 -3.72 5.64
N GLN A 62 3.47 -3.85 5.00
CA GLN A 62 3.84 -5.06 4.29
C GLN A 62 3.97 -6.28 5.23
N ARG A 63 4.52 -6.09 6.43
CA ARG A 63 4.57 -7.14 7.47
C ARG A 63 3.18 -7.49 8.01
N VAL A 64 2.32 -6.50 8.24
CA VAL A 64 0.93 -6.73 8.68
C VAL A 64 0.18 -7.54 7.62
N LEU A 65 0.27 -7.16 6.35
CA LEU A 65 -0.32 -7.92 5.24
C LEU A 65 0.13 -9.38 5.25
N GLN A 66 1.45 -9.62 5.34
CA GLN A 66 1.97 -10.99 5.38
C GLN A 66 1.54 -11.75 6.64
N SER A 67 1.48 -11.07 7.79
CA SER A 67 1.04 -11.66 9.05
C SER A 67 -0.41 -12.09 8.98
N ASP A 68 -1.29 -11.25 8.43
CA ASP A 68 -2.71 -11.52 8.31
C ASP A 68 -3.01 -12.61 7.29
N LEU A 69 -2.31 -12.63 6.16
CA LEU A 69 -2.37 -13.73 5.18
C LEU A 69 -1.89 -15.05 5.81
N LYS A 70 -0.80 -15.01 6.58
CA LYS A 70 -0.22 -16.20 7.24
C LYS A 70 -1.09 -16.71 8.38
N SER A 71 -1.70 -15.81 9.15
CA SER A 71 -2.63 -16.13 10.24
C SER A 71 -3.98 -16.63 9.72
N GLY A 72 -4.25 -16.43 8.43
CA GLY A 72 -5.56 -16.73 7.83
C GLY A 72 -6.64 -15.72 8.22
N LYS A 73 -6.23 -14.57 8.80
CA LYS A 73 -7.13 -13.47 9.18
C LYS A 73 -7.74 -12.83 7.93
N ILE A 74 -6.94 -12.73 6.87
CA ILE A 74 -7.39 -12.33 5.54
C ILE A 74 -7.13 -13.50 4.58
N ALA A 75 -8.18 -13.97 3.90
CA ALA A 75 -8.07 -15.12 2.99
C ALA A 75 -7.26 -14.79 1.72
N ARG A 76 -7.43 -13.56 1.20
CA ARG A 76 -6.62 -13.01 0.11
C ARG A 76 -6.81 -11.49 0.07
N VAL A 77 -5.80 -10.81 -0.44
CA VAL A 77 -5.90 -9.40 -0.84
C VAL A 77 -5.82 -9.36 -2.36
N ASP A 78 -6.82 -8.75 -2.99
CA ASP A 78 -6.92 -8.67 -4.46
C ASP A 78 -5.82 -7.75 -5.02
N SER A 79 -5.58 -6.65 -4.32
CA SER A 79 -4.54 -5.69 -4.62
C SER A 79 -3.67 -5.39 -3.39
N PRO A 80 -2.51 -6.06 -3.26
CA PRO A 80 -1.51 -5.74 -2.24
C PRO A 80 -1.10 -4.26 -2.18
N PRO A 81 -0.91 -3.52 -3.30
CA PRO A 81 -0.54 -2.11 -3.22
C PRO A 81 -1.64 -1.23 -2.62
N ASP A 82 -2.91 -1.50 -2.93
CA ASP A 82 -4.06 -0.79 -2.36
C ASP A 82 -4.16 -1.01 -0.84
N PHE A 83 -3.96 -2.25 -0.40
CA PHE A 83 -3.92 -2.58 1.02
C PHE A 83 -2.81 -1.83 1.75
N ILE A 84 -1.60 -1.84 1.20
CA ILE A 84 -0.47 -1.15 1.81
C ILE A 84 -0.73 0.36 1.89
N ALA A 85 -1.34 0.95 0.86
CA ALA A 85 -1.68 2.37 0.86
C ALA A 85 -2.75 2.73 1.91
N GLY A 86 -3.81 1.94 2.05
CA GLY A 86 -4.83 2.16 3.08
C GLY A 86 -4.26 2.01 4.50
N CYS A 87 -3.42 1.00 4.70
CA CYS A 87 -2.72 0.81 5.97
C CYS A 87 -1.77 1.98 6.30
N GLN A 88 -1.04 2.51 5.31
CA GLN A 88 -0.17 3.67 5.51
C GLN A 88 -0.97 4.93 5.84
N ASP A 89 -2.07 5.19 5.11
CA ASP A 89 -2.92 6.37 5.32
C ASP A 89 -3.47 6.41 6.76
N GLU A 90 -3.99 5.27 7.23
CA GLU A 90 -4.49 5.16 8.59
C GLU A 90 -3.35 5.22 9.61
N GLY A 91 -2.20 4.58 9.34
CA GLY A 91 -1.01 4.69 10.18
C GLY A 91 -0.51 6.13 10.32
N HIS A 92 -0.55 6.91 9.24
CA HIS A 92 -0.20 8.33 9.26
C HIS A 92 -1.24 9.15 10.04
N ALA A 93 -2.53 8.86 9.90
CA ALA A 93 -3.58 9.50 10.68
C ALA A 93 -3.41 9.24 12.19
N LEU A 94 -3.03 8.01 12.56
CA LEU A 94 -2.77 7.61 13.95
C LEU A 94 -1.49 8.23 14.52
N LEU A 95 -0.47 8.45 13.69
CA LEU A 95 0.78 9.14 14.08
C LEU A 95 0.62 10.66 14.17
N GLY A 96 -0.30 11.24 13.40
CA GLY A 96 -0.58 12.68 13.36
C GLY A 96 -1.66 13.15 14.33
N SER A 97 -2.27 12.23 15.10
CA SER A 97 -3.32 12.52 16.10
C SER A 97 -2.78 12.75 17.49
#